data_AF-A0A6L9K961-F1
#
_entry.id   AF-A0A6L9K961-F1
#
_cell.length_a   1.000
_cell.length_b   1.000
_cell.length_c   1.000
_cell.angle_alpha   90.00
_cell.angle_beta   90.00
_cell.angle_gamma   90.00
#
_symmetry.space_group_name_H-M   'P 1'
#
loop_
_entity.id
_entity.type
_entity.pdbx_description
1 polymer ?
#
loop_
_entity_poly.entity_id
_entity_poly.type
_entity_poly.pdbx_seq_one_letter_code
_entity_poly.pdbx_strand_id
1 'polypeptide(L)' 'MIYAIIISAVLLAIGIMLLGLRIFFVKDGKFPNFHIGGNKTLRDKGINCATTQDRQAQKTKRMNVDDMITDLKDNY' A
#
# COMPACT_ATOMS: atom_id res chain seq x y z
N MET A 1 -4.84 -27.99 35.27
CA MET A 1 -5.65 -26.87 34.73
C MET A 1 -4.85 -25.57 34.72
N ILE A 2 -4.43 -25.04 35.88
CA ILE A 2 -3.67 -23.78 35.97
C ILE A 2 -2.34 -23.81 35.18
N TYR A 3 -1.56 -24.89 35.28
CA TYR A 3 -0.32 -25.04 34.52
C TYR A 3 -0.50 -24.92 33.00
N ALA A 4 -1.58 -25.49 32.46
CA ALA A 4 -1.87 -25.41 31.03
C ALA A 4 -2.21 -23.97 30.60
N ILE A 5 -2.90 -23.21 31.46
CA ILE A 5 -3.21 -21.79 31.23
C ILE A 5 -1.94 -20.94 31.26
N ILE A 6 -1.02 -21.21 32.20
CA ILE A 6 0.26 -20.48 32.28
C ILE A 6 1.11 -20.77 31.04
N ILE A 7 1.23 -22.04 30.64
CA ILE A 7 2.01 -22.43 29.46
C ILE A 7 1.41 -21.81 28.19
N SER A 8 0.08 -21.83 28.03
CA SER A 8 -0.56 -21.23 26.86
C SER A 8 -0.39 -19.71 26.83
N ALA A 9 -0.52 -19.03 27.98
CA ALA A 9 -0.30 -17.59 28.08
C ALA A 9 1.12 -17.19 27.70
N VAL A 10 2.13 -17.94 28.16
CA VAL A 10 3.55 -17.71 27.82
C VAL A 10 3.78 -17.89 26.31
N LEU A 11 3.26 -18.96 25.71
CA LEU A 11 3.40 -19.20 24.27
C LEU A 11 2.75 -18.10 23.44
N LEU A 12 1.57 -17.63 23.84
CA LEU A 12 0.83 -16.57 23.16
C LEU A 12 1.58 -15.23 23.25
N ALA A 13 2.14 -14.93 24.43
CA ALA A 13 2.97 -13.75 24.63
C ALA A 13 4.22 -13.77 23.75
N ILE A 14 4.91 -14.92 23.65
CA ILE A 14 6.06 -15.10 22.74
C ILE A 14 5.63 -14.88 21.29
N GLY A 15 4.49 -15.42 20.87
CA GLY A 15 3.96 -15.23 19.51
C GLY A 15 3.73 -13.76 19.16
N ILE A 16 3.12 -13.00 20.07
CA ILE A 16 2.91 -11.55 19.91
C ILE A 16 4.25 -10.81 19.85
N MET A 17 5.20 -11.17 20.72
CA MET A 17 6.52 -10.54 20.74
C MET A 17 7.28 -10.78 19.44
N LEU A 18 7.23 -12.01 18.91
CA LEU A 18 7.86 -12.38 17.63
C LEU A 18 7.24 -11.62 16.46
N LEU A 19 5.91 -11.50 16.40
CA LEU A 19 5.22 -10.73 15.36
C LEU A 19 5.57 -9.23 15.41
N GLY A 20 5.75 -8.70 16.62
CA GLY A 20 6.03 -7.30 16.87
C GLY A 20 7.50 -6.94 17.06
N LEU A 21 8.47 -7.83 16.81
CA LEU A 21 9.89 -7.59 17.15
C LEU A 21 10.40 -6.22 16.67
N ARG A 22 10.04 -5.86 15.43
CA ARG A 22 10.47 -4.57 14.86
C ARG A 22 9.80 -3.37 15.54
N ILE A 23 8.60 -3.53 16.06
CA ILE A 23 7.85 -2.48 16.76
C ILE A 23 8.34 -2.33 18.20
N PHE A 24 8.63 -3.45 18.86
CA PHE A 24 9.08 -3.46 20.26
C PHE A 24 10.57 -3.14 20.43
N PHE A 25 11.44 -3.57 19.50
CA PHE A 25 12.90 -3.52 19.69
C PHE A 25 13.62 -2.50 18.80
N VAL A 26 12.96 -1.86 17.83
CA VAL A 26 13.58 -0.82 16.98
C VAL A 26 13.14 0.56 17.44
N LYS A 27 14.10 1.48 17.59
CA LYS A 27 13.81 2.90 17.86
C LYS A 27 12.98 3.47 16.70
N ASP A 28 11.82 4.06 17.00
CA ASP A 28 10.79 4.44 16.02
C ASP A 28 10.14 3.26 15.27
N GLY A 29 10.03 2.09 15.89
CA GLY A 29 9.29 0.94 15.35
C GLY A 29 7.81 1.26 15.14
N LYS A 30 7.41 1.50 13.89
CA LYS A 30 6.01 1.77 13.50
C LYS A 30 5.53 0.65 12.60
N PHE A 31 4.23 0.35 12.67
CA PHE A 31 3.61 -0.44 11.62
C PHE A 31 3.80 0.29 10.28
N PRO A 32 4.22 -0.43 9.21
CA PRO A 32 4.37 0.18 7.90
C PRO A 32 3.01 0.71 7.42
N ASN A 33 3.01 1.90 6.81
CA ASN A 33 1.81 2.47 6.22
C ASN A 33 1.41 1.67 4.99
N PHE A 34 0.40 0.80 5.14
CA PHE A 34 -0.18 0.03 4.03
C PHE A 34 -1.11 0.86 3.15
N HIS A 35 -1.46 2.08 3.57
CA HIS A 35 -2.24 3.00 2.76
C HIS A 35 -1.44 3.46 1.54
N ILE A 36 -1.86 3.04 0.35
CA ILE A 36 -1.26 3.42 -0.94
C ILE A 36 -1.07 4.93 -1.06
N GLY A 37 -2.06 5.72 -0.63
CA GLY A 37 -2.00 7.19 -0.72
C GLY A 37 -1.05 7.86 0.29
N GLY A 38 -0.76 7.21 1.42
CA GLY A 38 0.12 7.75 2.48
C GLY A 38 1.57 7.24 2.38
N ASN A 39 1.83 6.28 1.49
CA ASN A 39 3.14 5.65 1.36
C ASN A 39 4.02 6.40 0.35
N LYS A 40 5.03 7.12 0.88
CA LYS A 40 5.98 7.90 0.07
C LYS A 40 6.72 7.01 -0.95
N THR A 41 7.15 5.82 -0.56
CA THR A 41 7.87 4.89 -1.44
C THR A 41 7.01 4.42 -2.61
N LEU A 42 5.72 4.16 -2.39
CA LEU A 42 4.80 3.79 -3.47
C LEU A 42 4.53 4.97 -4.41
N ARG A 43 4.42 6.17 -3.84
CA ARG A 43 4.24 7.40 -4.61
C ARG A 43 5.45 7.73 -5.49
N ASP A 44 6.67 7.54 -4.97
CA ASP A 44 7.92 7.74 -5.73
C ASP A 44 8.07 6.72 -6.86
N LYS A 45 7.45 5.53 -6.73
CA LYS A 45 7.33 4.53 -7.80
C LYS A 45 6.20 4.81 -8.79
N GLY A 46 5.46 5.91 -8.63
CA GLY A 46 4.32 6.27 -9.48
C GLY A 46 3.04 5.46 -9.22
N ILE A 47 3.00 4.64 -8.16
CA ILE A 47 1.84 3.81 -7.82
C ILE A 47 0.87 4.63 -6.99
N ASN A 48 -0.21 5.09 -7.63
CA ASN A 48 -1.27 5.87 -7.00
C ASN A 48 -2.53 5.02 -6.76
N CYS A 49 -3.50 5.50 -5.95
CA CYS A 49 -4.80 4.83 -5.85
C CYS A 49 -5.57 4.91 -7.19
N ALA A 50 -6.45 3.95 -7.46
CA ALA A 50 -7.23 3.87 -8.69
C ALA A 50 -7.91 5.21 -9.04
N THR A 51 -8.54 5.87 -8.06
CA THR A 51 -9.19 7.19 -8.25
C THR A 51 -8.21 8.29 -8.68
N THR A 52 -6.99 8.28 -8.13
CA THR A 52 -5.97 9.26 -8.52
C THR A 52 -5.42 8.95 -9.91
N GLN A 53 -5.25 7.67 -10.26
CA GLN A 53 -4.87 7.24 -11.60
C GLN A 53 -5.95 7.63 -12.62
N ASP A 54 -7.23 7.36 -12.34
CA ASP A 54 -8.36 7.74 -13.19
C ASP A 54 -8.40 9.25 -13.40
N ARG A 55 -8.22 10.05 -12.34
CA ARG A 55 -8.17 11.51 -12.45
C ARG A 55 -6.97 11.99 -13.27
N GLN A 56 -5.81 11.35 -13.14
CA GLN A 56 -4.62 11.66 -13.95
C GLN A 56 -4.85 11.29 -15.41
N ALA A 57 -5.43 10.13 -15.71
CA ALA A 57 -5.79 9.70 -17.05
C ALA A 57 -6.81 10.66 -17.68
N GLN A 58 -7.84 11.07 -16.94
CA GLN A 58 -8.81 12.08 -17.40
C GLN A 58 -8.18 13.45 -17.69
N LYS A 59 -7.21 13.88 -16.88
CA LYS A 59 -6.47 15.13 -17.12
C LYS A 59 -5.56 15.03 -18.35
N THR A 60 -4.92 13.88 -18.54
CA THR A 60 -4.06 13.61 -19.71
C THR A 60 -4.89 13.48 -20.98
N LYS A 61 -6.10 12.93 -20.89
CA LYS A 61 -7.08 12.82 -21.98
C LYS A 61 -7.69 14.15 -22.43
N ARG A 62 -7.24 15.30 -21.90
CA ARG A 62 -7.50 16.61 -22.50
C ARG A 62 -6.55 16.96 -23.66
N MET A 63 -5.63 16.08 -24.02
CA MET A 63 -4.98 16.13 -25.34
C MET A 63 -6.06 15.91 -26.41
N ASN A 64 -6.04 16.72 -27.47
CA ASN A 64 -7.17 16.97 -28.36
C ASN A 64 -7.89 15.68 -28.75
N VAL A 65 -9.22 15.71 -28.66
CA VAL A 65 -10.08 14.67 -29.24
C VAL A 65 -9.74 14.49 -30.73
N ASP A 66 -9.31 15.56 -31.40
CA ASP A 66 -8.83 15.53 -32.79
C ASP A 66 -7.57 14.66 -32.97
N ASP A 67 -6.60 14.69 -32.05
CA ASP A 67 -5.41 13.83 -32.12
C ASP A 67 -5.81 12.35 -31.97
N MET A 68 -6.76 12.05 -31.08
CA MET A 68 -7.28 10.69 -30.89
C MET A 68 -8.09 10.19 -32.10
N ILE A 69 -8.89 11.06 -32.72
CA ILE A 69 -9.62 10.74 -33.95
C ILE A 69 -8.64 10.53 -35.11
N THR A 70 -7.54 11.28 -35.15
CA THR A 70 -6.51 11.16 -36.19
C THR A 70 -5.73 9.86 -36.04
N ASP A 71 -5.31 9.49 -34.83
CA ASP A 71 -4.69 8.17 -34.54
C ASP A 71 -5.60 7.00 -34.91
N LEU A 72 -6.91 7.11 -34.65
CA LEU A 72 -7.87 6.07 -35.04
C LEU A 72 -8.07 6.00 -36.55
N LYS A 73 -7.95 7.12 -37.27
CA LYS A 73 -8.01 7.18 -38.73
C LYS A 73 -6.75 6.67 -39.41
N ASP A 74 -5.57 6.87 -38.82
CA ASP A 74 -4.30 6.43 -39.42
C ASP A 74 -4.02 4.94 -39.18
N ASN A 75 -4.72 4.33 -38.21
CA ASN A 75 -4.60 2.90 -37.87
C ASN A 75 -5.78 2.04 -38.40
N TYR A 76 -6.67 2.62 -39.21
CA TYR A 76 -7.77 1.94 -39.92
C TYR A 76 -7.77 2.31 -41.40
#